data_AF-A0A528B3P2-F1
#
_entry.id   AF-A0A528B3P2-F1
#
_cell.length_a   1.000
_cell.length_b   1.000
_cell.length_c   1.000
_cell.angle_alpha   90.00
_cell.angle_beta   90.00
_cell.angle_gamma   90.00
#
_symmetry.space_group_name_H-M   'P 1'
#
loop_
_entity.id
_entity.type
_entity.pdbx_description
1 polymer ?
#
loop_
_entity_poly.entity_id
_entity_poly.type
_entity_poly.pdbx_seq_one_letter_code
_entity_poly.pdbx_strand_id
1 'polypeptide(L)'
;EWAKDGETGETFIVQARPETVQSRREAAAFRSYTITRKGRKLTTGLAIGDAVVAGPVCLIESARDIADFVDGAILVTGTTDPDWVPIMRRAAAIVTDHGGRTSHAAIVSRELGLPAIVGTGNATEVLHDEQVVTVSCAEGDQGFVYEGTADVETEMVDMTNLPETHTKIMLNLANPAAALQWWRLPADGVGLARMEFVVGNHIRVHPMALVHYDQLKDEAAKREITELTVGYADKTEYFVDRLARGVARIAAALYPKPVIVRMSDFKTNEYAGLIGGAQFEPEEENPMVGFRGASRYYSPLYREGFALECRAIRRLRNEMGFRNVIVMIPFCRSTHEADRVLEVMAENQLRRGEDGLEVFVMCEIPSNVILAAEFAKRFDGFSIGSNDLTQYVMAAARDNASVAHLNSIKHPAVLRLIASVAAFGRAQKIPVSLCGDAGGDPAAIPALIEAGLRDLSVVPAQLAMAKAAIADVSI
;
A
#
# COMPACT_ATOMS: atom_id res chain seq x y z
N GLU A 1 -10.85 -27.19 6.52
CA GLU A 1 -12.24 -26.74 6.58
C GLU A 1 -12.73 -26.87 8.02
N TRP A 2 -13.53 -25.90 8.48
CA TRP A 2 -14.07 -25.87 9.84
C TRP A 2 -15.53 -25.42 9.79
N ALA A 3 -16.31 -25.80 10.80
CA ALA A 3 -17.71 -25.41 10.97
C ALA A 3 -17.95 -24.96 12.41
N LYS A 4 -18.86 -24.00 12.61
CA LYS A 4 -19.35 -23.62 13.92
C LYS A 4 -20.81 -24.06 14.03
N ASP A 5 -21.10 -24.90 15.01
CA ASP A 5 -22.46 -25.35 15.28
C ASP A 5 -23.31 -24.18 15.81
N GLY A 6 -24.50 -23.99 15.24
CA GLY A 6 -25.41 -22.90 15.58
C GLY A 6 -26.17 -23.12 16.88
N GLU A 7 -26.35 -24.37 17.33
CA GLU A 7 -27.03 -24.68 18.59
C GLU A 7 -26.08 -24.62 19.78
N THR A 8 -24.93 -25.30 19.66
CA THR A 8 -23.95 -25.40 20.74
C THR A 8 -22.94 -24.26 20.75
N GLY A 9 -22.71 -23.61 19.60
CA GLY A 9 -21.66 -22.61 19.41
C GLY A 9 -20.25 -23.19 19.31
N GLU A 10 -20.09 -24.52 19.34
CA GLU A 10 -18.79 -25.19 19.28
C GLU A 10 -18.18 -25.13 17.87
N THR A 11 -16.85 -25.10 17.80
CA THR A 11 -16.11 -25.10 16.52
C THR A 11 -15.54 -26.48 16.24
N PHE A 12 -15.84 -27.05 15.08
CA PHE A 12 -15.38 -28.38 14.65
C PHE A 12 -14.48 -28.26 13.42
N ILE A 13 -13.42 -29.08 13.37
CA ILE A 13 -12.64 -29.29 12.15
C ILE A 13 -13.30 -30.41 11.36
N VAL A 14 -13.78 -30.10 10.16
CA VAL A 14 -14.49 -31.09 9.32
C VAL A 14 -13.56 -31.77 8.32
N GLN A 15 -12.49 -31.09 7.89
CA GLN A 15 -11.51 -31.65 6.96
C GLN A 15 -10.15 -30.96 7.11
N ALA A 16 -9.06 -31.71 7.01
CA ALA A 16 -7.70 -31.19 6.88
C ALA A 16 -6.97 -31.95 5.77
N ARG A 17 -6.35 -31.22 4.84
CA ARG A 17 -5.57 -31.79 3.73
C ARG A 17 -4.36 -30.89 3.41
N PRO A 18 -3.24 -31.44 2.90
CA PRO A 18 -2.09 -30.65 2.47
C PRO A 18 -2.46 -29.62 1.40
N GLU A 19 -1.84 -28.43 1.46
CA GLU A 19 -1.98 -27.38 0.43
C GLU A 19 -1.00 -27.68 -0.72
N THR A 20 -1.50 -27.77 -1.96
CA THR A 20 -0.73 -28.25 -3.11
C THR A 20 -0.40 -27.19 -4.15
N VAL A 21 -1.02 -26.01 -4.12
CA VAL A 21 -0.86 -24.98 -5.16
C VAL A 21 0.41 -24.18 -4.96
N GLN A 22 0.67 -23.68 -3.75
CA GLN A 22 1.85 -22.85 -3.47
C GLN A 22 3.14 -23.68 -3.42
N SER A 23 3.03 -24.99 -3.24
CA SER A 23 4.16 -25.92 -3.25
C SER A 23 4.78 -26.12 -4.65
N ARG A 24 4.04 -25.83 -5.73
CA ARG A 24 4.45 -26.06 -7.13
C ARG A 24 4.82 -24.80 -7.89
N ARG A 25 4.53 -23.60 -7.37
CA ARG A 25 4.96 -22.33 -7.98
C ARG A 25 6.49 -22.26 -7.84
N GLU A 26 7.22 -22.49 -8.94
CA GLU A 26 8.68 -22.33 -8.98
C GLU A 26 9.06 -20.96 -8.41
N ALA A 27 9.97 -20.95 -7.43
CA ALA A 27 10.36 -19.77 -6.67
C ALA A 27 11.15 -18.71 -7.49
N ALA A 28 11.26 -18.89 -8.81
CA ALA A 28 12.25 -18.23 -9.65
C ALA A 28 11.80 -16.87 -10.21
N ALA A 29 10.50 -16.65 -10.48
CA ALA A 29 10.04 -15.42 -11.10
C ALA A 29 8.67 -14.95 -10.59
N PHE A 30 8.59 -13.70 -10.11
CA PHE A 30 7.33 -13.03 -9.81
C PHE A 30 6.94 -12.11 -10.96
N ARG A 31 5.66 -12.09 -11.34
CA ARG A 31 5.10 -11.10 -12.27
C ARG A 31 4.33 -10.06 -11.48
N SER A 32 4.76 -8.81 -11.55
CA SER A 32 3.98 -7.66 -11.07
C SER A 32 3.22 -7.05 -12.24
N TYR A 33 1.98 -6.65 -12.00
CA TYR A 33 1.14 -5.97 -12.99
C TYR A 33 0.72 -4.61 -12.44
N THR A 34 1.05 -3.55 -13.16
CA THR A 34 0.65 -2.18 -12.82
C THR A 34 -0.25 -1.65 -13.94
N ILE A 35 -1.48 -1.29 -13.60
CA ILE A 35 -2.42 -0.69 -14.54
C ILE A 35 -2.17 0.82 -14.59
N THR A 36 -1.71 1.32 -15.74
CA THR A 36 -1.42 2.75 -15.94
C THR A 36 -2.65 3.49 -16.47
N ARG A 37 -3.47 2.82 -17.28
CA ARG A 37 -4.72 3.36 -17.80
C ARG A 37 -5.79 2.26 -17.86
N LYS A 38 -7.00 2.60 -17.45
CA LYS A 38 -8.15 1.68 -17.45
C LYS A 38 -9.43 2.35 -17.89
N GLY A 39 -10.33 1.56 -18.47
CA GLY A 39 -11.68 1.99 -18.79
C GLY A 39 -12.59 2.06 -17.57
N ARG A 40 -13.88 2.30 -17.82
CA ARG A 40 -14.91 2.34 -16.78
C ARG A 40 -15.02 0.97 -16.11
N LYS A 41 -15.18 0.96 -14.78
CA LYS A 41 -15.46 -0.27 -14.02
C LYS A 41 -16.84 -0.80 -14.40
N LEU A 42 -16.90 -2.05 -14.86
CA LEU A 42 -18.14 -2.75 -15.21
C LEU A 42 -18.69 -3.54 -14.02
N THR A 43 -17.84 -4.33 -13.36
CA THR A 43 -18.19 -5.08 -12.16
C THR A 43 -16.97 -5.32 -11.27
N THR A 44 -17.18 -5.85 -10.07
CA THR A 44 -16.15 -6.18 -9.09
C THR A 44 -16.57 -7.38 -8.25
N GLY A 45 -15.58 -8.13 -7.75
CA GLY A 45 -15.80 -9.29 -6.88
C GLY A 45 -14.53 -9.61 -6.10
N LEU A 46 -14.42 -10.84 -5.60
CA LEU A 46 -13.21 -11.31 -4.91
C LEU A 46 -12.14 -11.69 -5.91
N ALA A 47 -10.94 -11.10 -5.79
CA ALA A 47 -9.79 -11.44 -6.62
C ALA A 47 -9.19 -12.80 -6.22
N ILE A 48 -8.87 -13.60 -7.24
CA ILE A 48 -8.16 -14.87 -7.14
C ILE A 48 -6.95 -14.76 -8.08
N GLY A 49 -5.76 -14.83 -7.50
CA GLY A 49 -4.52 -14.57 -8.24
C GLY A 49 -4.11 -13.10 -8.19
N ASP A 50 -3.10 -12.76 -8.98
CA ASP A 50 -2.39 -11.48 -8.96
C ASP A 50 -2.20 -10.87 -10.36
N ALA A 51 -2.78 -11.50 -11.38
CA ALA A 51 -2.59 -11.12 -12.78
C ALA A 51 -3.65 -10.13 -13.30
N VAL A 52 -3.28 -9.42 -14.37
CA VAL A 52 -4.18 -8.63 -15.19
C VAL A 52 -4.21 -9.20 -16.59
N VAL A 53 -5.40 -9.44 -17.12
CA VAL A 53 -5.61 -10.06 -18.44
C VAL A 53 -6.71 -9.29 -19.16
N ALA A 54 -6.49 -8.98 -20.43
CA ALA A 54 -7.51 -8.44 -21.31
C ALA A 54 -7.89 -9.48 -22.37
N GLY A 55 -9.17 -9.54 -22.72
CA GLY A 55 -9.66 -10.48 -23.71
C GLY A 55 -11.16 -10.30 -24.00
N PRO A 56 -11.66 -10.93 -25.06
CA PRO A 56 -13.10 -10.98 -25.32
C PRO A 56 -13.79 -11.81 -24.24
N VAL A 57 -14.96 -11.37 -23.79
CA VAL A 57 -15.87 -12.15 -22.96
C VAL A 57 -16.42 -13.32 -23.79
N CYS A 58 -16.45 -14.48 -23.17
CA CYS A 58 -17.23 -15.63 -23.64
C CYS A 58 -18.20 -16.01 -22.53
N LEU A 59 -19.48 -15.65 -22.72
CA LEU A 59 -20.54 -15.88 -21.75
C LEU A 59 -21.12 -17.29 -21.97
N ILE A 60 -20.90 -18.18 -21.01
CA ILE A 60 -21.44 -19.55 -21.04
C ILE A 60 -22.32 -19.71 -19.81
N GLU A 61 -23.62 -19.86 -19.99
CA GLU A 61 -24.58 -19.98 -18.87
C GLU A 61 -24.64 -21.41 -18.30
N SER A 62 -24.32 -22.41 -19.12
CA SER A 62 -24.52 -23.82 -18.80
C SER A 62 -23.36 -24.69 -19.29
N ALA A 63 -23.04 -25.73 -18.51
CA ALA A 63 -21.99 -26.69 -18.85
C ALA A 63 -22.25 -27.42 -20.20
N ARG A 64 -23.49 -27.39 -20.70
CA ARG A 64 -23.87 -28.00 -21.99
C ARG A 64 -23.30 -27.24 -23.18
N ASP A 65 -23.05 -25.95 -23.02
CA ASP A 65 -22.65 -25.04 -24.10
C ASP A 65 -21.13 -24.77 -24.06
N ILE A 66 -20.40 -25.53 -23.25
CA ILE A 66 -18.92 -25.50 -23.13
C ILE A 66 -18.22 -25.70 -24.47
N ALA A 67 -18.86 -26.35 -25.44
CA ALA A 67 -18.33 -26.53 -26.79
C ALA A 67 -18.16 -25.20 -27.55
N ASP A 68 -18.96 -24.18 -27.22
CA ASP A 68 -18.95 -22.87 -27.86
C ASP A 68 -17.88 -21.94 -27.26
N PHE A 69 -17.17 -22.40 -26.22
CA PHE A 69 -16.11 -21.63 -25.58
C PHE A 69 -14.92 -21.39 -26.51
N VAL A 70 -14.52 -20.12 -26.62
CA VAL A 70 -13.37 -19.66 -27.41
C VAL A 70 -12.09 -19.68 -26.57
N ASP A 71 -11.03 -20.31 -27.09
CA ASP A 71 -9.73 -20.39 -26.42
C ASP A 71 -9.15 -19.00 -26.14
N GLY A 72 -8.64 -18.80 -24.93
CA GLY A 72 -8.05 -17.53 -24.50
C GLY A 72 -9.08 -16.43 -24.22
N ALA A 73 -10.38 -16.70 -24.29
CA ALA A 73 -11.41 -15.76 -23.87
C ALA A 73 -11.53 -15.66 -22.34
N ILE A 74 -12.23 -14.63 -21.88
CA ILE A 74 -12.61 -14.45 -20.48
C ILE A 74 -13.93 -15.19 -20.27
N LEU A 75 -13.88 -16.29 -19.53
CA LEU A 75 -15.06 -17.08 -19.21
C LEU A 75 -15.94 -16.31 -18.21
N VAL A 76 -17.17 -16.00 -18.60
CA VAL A 76 -18.19 -15.42 -17.71
C VAL A 76 -19.30 -16.42 -17.51
N THR A 77 -19.68 -16.70 -16.26
CA THR A 77 -20.77 -17.62 -15.94
C THR A 77 -21.35 -17.37 -14.54
N GLY A 78 -22.50 -17.95 -14.21
CA GLY A 78 -23.09 -17.80 -12.87
C GLY A 78 -22.30 -18.54 -11.79
N THR A 79 -21.98 -19.82 -12.03
CA THR A 79 -21.19 -20.66 -11.13
C THR A 79 -20.46 -21.75 -11.93
N THR A 80 -19.48 -22.42 -11.31
CA THR A 80 -18.78 -23.54 -11.93
C THR A 80 -18.82 -24.78 -11.04
N ASP A 81 -18.75 -25.94 -11.68
CA ASP A 81 -18.63 -27.27 -11.08
C ASP A 81 -17.56 -28.07 -11.86
N PRO A 82 -17.26 -29.33 -11.48
CA PRO A 82 -16.21 -30.11 -12.14
C PRO A 82 -16.32 -30.25 -13.67
N ASP A 83 -17.51 -30.14 -14.25
CA ASP A 83 -17.72 -30.24 -15.70
C ASP A 83 -17.13 -29.04 -16.46
N TRP A 84 -16.88 -27.91 -15.78
CA TRP A 84 -16.31 -26.70 -16.36
C TRP A 84 -14.79 -26.72 -16.47
N VAL A 85 -14.11 -27.63 -15.76
CA VAL A 85 -12.64 -27.70 -15.69
C VAL A 85 -11.97 -27.73 -17.08
N PRO A 86 -12.49 -28.44 -18.11
CA PRO A 86 -11.89 -28.44 -19.44
C PRO A 86 -11.78 -27.05 -20.08
N ILE A 87 -12.82 -26.21 -19.98
CA ILE A 87 -12.76 -24.84 -20.53
C ILE A 87 -12.08 -23.86 -19.60
N MET A 88 -12.15 -24.07 -18.28
CA MET A 88 -11.36 -23.26 -17.34
C MET A 88 -9.88 -23.31 -17.69
N ARG A 89 -9.34 -24.47 -18.09
CA ARG A 89 -7.94 -24.61 -18.57
C ARG A 89 -7.63 -23.85 -19.86
N ARG A 90 -8.64 -23.59 -20.68
CA ARG A 90 -8.54 -22.90 -21.98
C ARG A 90 -8.79 -21.39 -21.84
N ALA A 91 -9.36 -20.94 -20.73
CA ALA A 91 -9.69 -19.54 -20.48
C ALA A 91 -8.47 -18.71 -20.08
N ALA A 92 -8.48 -17.43 -20.44
CA ALA A 92 -7.44 -16.48 -20.00
C ALA A 92 -7.76 -15.86 -18.63
N ALA A 93 -9.04 -15.74 -18.29
CA ALA A 93 -9.52 -15.35 -16.97
C ALA A 93 -10.94 -15.90 -16.73
N ILE A 94 -11.39 -15.93 -15.48
CA ILE A 94 -12.73 -16.43 -15.11
C ILE A 94 -13.46 -15.38 -14.27
N VAL A 95 -14.71 -15.09 -14.59
CA VAL A 95 -15.58 -14.18 -13.83
C VAL A 95 -16.88 -14.92 -13.49
N THR A 96 -17.26 -14.90 -12.22
CA THR A 96 -18.49 -15.58 -11.76
C THR A 96 -19.37 -14.72 -10.87
N ASP A 97 -20.69 -14.81 -11.06
CA ASP A 97 -21.67 -14.11 -10.23
C ASP A 97 -21.68 -14.61 -8.80
N HIS A 98 -21.53 -15.92 -8.62
CA HIS A 98 -21.61 -16.57 -7.33
C HIS A 98 -20.29 -17.24 -6.96
N GLY A 99 -19.91 -17.10 -5.69
CA GLY A 99 -18.77 -17.81 -5.14
C GLY A 99 -17.95 -16.96 -4.17
N GLY A 100 -17.50 -17.60 -3.08
CA GLY A 100 -16.52 -17.01 -2.16
C GLY A 100 -15.10 -17.47 -2.45
N ARG A 101 -14.15 -17.13 -1.56
CA ARG A 101 -12.74 -17.55 -1.67
C ARG A 101 -12.54 -19.07 -1.76
N THR A 102 -13.52 -19.85 -1.32
CA THR A 102 -13.53 -21.32 -1.30
C THR A 102 -14.49 -21.94 -2.31
N SER A 103 -15.03 -21.15 -3.25
CA SER A 103 -15.88 -21.69 -4.32
C SER A 103 -15.08 -22.59 -5.26
N HIS A 104 -15.79 -23.45 -6.01
CA HIS A 104 -15.18 -24.29 -7.03
C HIS A 104 -14.34 -23.46 -8.01
N ALA A 105 -14.90 -22.38 -8.55
CA ALA A 105 -14.19 -21.43 -9.41
C ALA A 105 -12.89 -20.93 -8.75
N ALA A 106 -12.96 -20.46 -7.50
CA ALA A 106 -11.80 -19.92 -6.79
C ALA A 106 -10.72 -20.97 -6.50
N ILE A 107 -11.10 -22.22 -6.20
CA ILE A 107 -10.15 -23.30 -5.92
C ILE A 107 -9.44 -23.72 -7.21
N VAL A 108 -10.20 -24.02 -8.26
CA VAL A 108 -9.65 -24.49 -9.54
C VAL A 108 -8.83 -23.40 -10.22
N SER A 109 -9.27 -22.13 -10.21
CA SER A 109 -8.48 -21.02 -10.77
C SER A 109 -7.11 -20.89 -10.09
N ARG A 110 -7.01 -21.08 -8.77
CA ARG A 110 -5.71 -21.09 -8.07
C ARG A 110 -4.84 -22.25 -8.54
N GLU A 111 -5.39 -23.46 -8.62
CA GLU A 111 -4.67 -24.65 -9.05
C GLU A 111 -4.14 -24.52 -10.50
N LEU A 112 -4.89 -23.83 -11.36
CA LEU A 112 -4.52 -23.57 -12.74
C LEU A 112 -3.64 -22.32 -12.92
N GLY A 113 -3.47 -21.50 -11.88
CA GLY A 113 -2.74 -20.23 -11.97
C GLY A 113 -3.46 -19.16 -12.80
N LEU A 114 -4.78 -19.25 -12.93
CA LEU A 114 -5.60 -18.33 -13.72
C LEU A 114 -6.15 -17.20 -12.84
N PRO A 115 -6.13 -15.95 -13.30
CA PRO A 115 -6.82 -14.87 -12.62
C PRO A 115 -8.33 -15.12 -12.65
N ALA A 116 -8.98 -14.94 -11.51
CA ALA A 116 -10.43 -15.04 -11.43
C ALA A 116 -11.05 -14.02 -10.49
N ILE A 117 -12.24 -13.55 -10.86
CA ILE A 117 -13.09 -12.69 -10.03
C ILE A 117 -14.35 -13.48 -9.70
N VAL A 118 -14.54 -13.79 -8.43
CA VAL A 118 -15.70 -14.59 -7.99
C VAL A 118 -16.64 -13.78 -7.12
N GLY A 119 -17.93 -14.08 -7.19
CA GLY A 119 -18.93 -13.42 -6.37
C GLY A 119 -19.20 -11.97 -6.79
N THR A 120 -19.25 -11.69 -8.10
CA THR A 120 -19.57 -10.34 -8.60
C THR A 120 -21.04 -9.97 -8.38
N GLY A 121 -21.92 -10.96 -8.28
CA GLY A 121 -23.36 -10.81 -8.13
C GLY A 121 -24.11 -10.39 -9.39
N ASN A 122 -23.44 -9.88 -10.43
CA ASN A 122 -24.07 -9.33 -11.63
C ASN A 122 -23.22 -9.39 -12.91
N ALA A 123 -22.13 -10.16 -12.95
CA ALA A 123 -21.26 -10.23 -14.13
C ALA A 123 -22.00 -10.75 -15.37
N THR A 124 -22.85 -11.77 -15.25
CA THR A 124 -23.62 -12.29 -16.40
C THR A 124 -24.64 -11.30 -16.95
N GLU A 125 -25.08 -10.33 -16.14
CA GLU A 125 -26.02 -9.29 -16.56
C GLU A 125 -25.34 -8.09 -17.22
N VAL A 126 -24.11 -7.76 -16.79
CA VAL A 126 -23.41 -6.54 -17.24
C VAL A 126 -22.38 -6.79 -18.34
N LEU A 127 -21.86 -8.02 -18.44
CA LEU A 127 -20.88 -8.43 -19.44
C LEU A 127 -21.58 -9.15 -20.59
N HIS A 128 -21.24 -8.77 -21.82
CA HIS A 128 -21.86 -9.31 -23.02
C HIS A 128 -20.85 -10.12 -23.83
N ASP A 129 -21.34 -11.09 -24.61
CA ASP A 129 -20.48 -11.92 -25.44
C ASP A 129 -19.66 -11.10 -26.45
N GLU A 130 -18.43 -11.54 -26.73
CA GLU A 130 -17.42 -10.86 -27.56
C GLU A 130 -16.95 -9.48 -27.04
N GLN A 131 -17.53 -8.96 -25.96
CA GLN A 131 -17.12 -7.68 -25.37
C GLN A 131 -15.69 -7.78 -24.85
N VAL A 132 -14.80 -6.89 -25.33
CA VAL A 132 -13.43 -6.83 -24.81
C VAL A 132 -13.43 -6.16 -23.44
N VAL A 133 -12.89 -6.88 -22.46
CA VAL A 133 -12.76 -6.40 -21.07
C VAL A 133 -11.37 -6.70 -20.53
N THR A 134 -11.01 -5.98 -19.46
CA THR A 134 -9.82 -6.27 -18.67
C THR A 134 -10.24 -6.80 -17.30
N VAL A 135 -9.77 -7.99 -16.95
CA VAL A 135 -9.88 -8.59 -15.62
C VAL A 135 -8.61 -8.31 -14.84
N SER A 136 -8.74 -7.56 -13.74
CA SER A 136 -7.65 -7.19 -12.84
C SER A 136 -7.81 -7.89 -11.49
N CYS A 137 -6.83 -8.73 -11.15
CA CYS A 137 -6.65 -9.28 -9.80
C CYS A 137 -5.44 -8.69 -9.07
N ALA A 138 -4.73 -7.73 -9.69
CA ALA A 138 -3.51 -7.13 -9.15
C ALA A 138 -3.77 -6.00 -8.15
N GLU A 139 -5.00 -5.52 -8.03
CA GLU A 139 -5.35 -4.33 -7.24
C GLU A 139 -5.74 -4.63 -5.78
N GLY A 140 -5.57 -5.89 -5.33
CA GLY A 140 -5.70 -6.29 -3.92
C GLY A 140 -6.61 -7.50 -3.70
N ASP A 141 -7.38 -7.48 -2.62
CA ASP A 141 -8.31 -8.55 -2.25
C ASP A 141 -9.62 -8.53 -3.07
N GLN A 142 -9.91 -7.39 -3.72
CA GLN A 142 -11.00 -7.22 -4.68
C GLN A 142 -10.45 -7.23 -6.09
N GLY A 143 -11.16 -7.92 -6.99
CA GLY A 143 -10.89 -7.91 -8.41
C GLY A 143 -11.83 -6.97 -9.13
N PHE A 144 -11.37 -6.42 -10.24
CA PHE A 144 -12.14 -5.47 -11.05
C PHE A 144 -12.22 -5.91 -12.50
N VAL A 145 -13.39 -5.74 -13.10
CA VAL A 145 -13.57 -5.86 -14.55
C VAL A 145 -13.73 -4.46 -15.13
N TYR A 146 -12.83 -4.08 -16.03
CA TYR A 146 -12.86 -2.79 -16.72
C TYR A 146 -13.27 -2.95 -18.18
N GLU A 147 -13.94 -1.92 -18.69
CA GLU A 147 -14.31 -1.80 -20.09
C GLU A 147 -13.07 -1.64 -20.97
N GLY A 148 -12.98 -2.45 -22.03
CA GLY A 148 -11.88 -2.43 -22.98
C GLY A 148 -10.55 -3.01 -22.46
N THR A 149 -9.50 -2.80 -23.23
CA THR A 149 -8.13 -3.20 -22.89
C THR A 149 -7.46 -2.10 -22.06
N ALA A 150 -7.03 -2.43 -20.85
CA ALA A 150 -6.23 -1.54 -20.02
C ALA A 150 -4.76 -1.54 -20.49
N ASP A 151 -4.09 -0.41 -20.28
CA ASP A 151 -2.64 -0.32 -20.44
C ASP A 151 -2.01 -0.90 -19.17
N VAL A 152 -1.28 -2.00 -19.32
CA VAL A 152 -0.68 -2.76 -18.20
C VAL A 152 0.82 -2.89 -18.41
N GLU A 153 1.58 -2.41 -17.44
CA GLU A 153 3.01 -2.67 -17.35
C GLU A 153 3.21 -3.99 -16.59
N THR A 154 3.90 -4.94 -17.22
CA THR A 154 4.24 -6.23 -16.60
C THR A 154 5.74 -6.27 -16.33
N GLU A 155 6.11 -6.42 -15.07
CA GLU A 155 7.49 -6.58 -14.65
C GLU A 155 7.73 -8.01 -14.17
N MET A 156 8.71 -8.69 -14.78
CA MET A 156 9.20 -9.98 -14.28
C MET A 156 10.39 -9.74 -13.34
N VAL A 157 10.21 -10.15 -12.09
CA VAL A 157 11.28 -10.13 -11.09
C VAL A 157 11.89 -11.52 -11.04
N ASP A 158 13.04 -11.71 -11.69
CA ASP A 158 13.85 -12.92 -11.55
C ASP A 158 14.64 -12.85 -10.24
N MET A 159 14.47 -13.85 -9.38
CA MET A 159 15.10 -13.94 -8.08
C MET A 159 16.24 -14.97 -8.01
N THR A 160 16.50 -15.71 -9.09
CA THR A 160 17.39 -16.86 -9.06
C THR A 160 18.87 -16.48 -8.83
N ASN A 161 19.29 -15.28 -9.27
CA ASN A 161 20.66 -14.79 -9.14
C ASN A 161 20.71 -13.31 -8.71
N LEU A 162 20.14 -12.99 -7.55
CA LEU A 162 20.26 -11.64 -7.00
C LEU A 162 21.64 -11.45 -6.34
N PRO A 163 22.40 -10.39 -6.70
CA PRO A 163 23.69 -10.13 -6.07
C PRO A 163 23.52 -9.75 -4.59
N GLU A 164 24.50 -10.13 -3.77
CA GLU A 164 24.63 -9.58 -2.42
C GLU A 164 25.12 -8.13 -2.50
N THR A 165 24.58 -7.28 -1.64
CA THR A 165 24.86 -5.84 -1.64
C THR A 165 25.32 -5.36 -0.27
N HIS A 166 26.28 -4.43 -0.24
CA HIS A 166 26.68 -3.74 1.00
C HIS A 166 25.69 -2.65 1.45
N THR A 167 24.73 -2.31 0.58
CA THR A 167 23.61 -1.42 0.85
C THR A 167 22.39 -2.29 1.17
N LYS A 168 21.74 -1.97 2.29
CA LYS A 168 20.47 -2.59 2.67
C LYS A 168 19.35 -2.12 1.74
N ILE A 169 18.46 -3.03 1.41
CA ILE A 169 17.32 -2.76 0.54
C ILE A 169 16.03 -3.10 1.26
N MET A 170 15.26 -2.07 1.53
CA MET A 170 13.96 -2.12 2.17
C MET A 170 12.85 -2.03 1.11
N LEU A 171 11.62 -2.42 1.46
CA LEU A 171 10.46 -2.29 0.57
C LEU A 171 9.64 -1.03 0.87
N ASN A 172 9.15 -0.38 -0.19
CA ASN A 172 8.07 0.60 -0.16
C ASN A 172 6.74 -0.14 -0.35
N LEU A 173 5.94 -0.26 0.70
CA LEU A 173 4.66 -0.95 0.67
C LEU A 173 3.53 0.00 1.06
N ALA A 174 2.44 -0.01 0.30
CA ALA A 174 1.25 0.78 0.62
C ALA A 174 0.01 -0.09 0.73
N ASN A 175 -0.14 -1.10 -0.13
CA ASN A 175 -1.31 -1.96 -0.17
C ASN A 175 -1.15 -3.18 0.77
N PRO A 176 -1.96 -3.29 1.84
CA PRO A 176 -1.93 -4.45 2.75
C PRO A 176 -2.23 -5.79 2.09
N ALA A 177 -3.06 -5.82 1.04
CA ALA A 177 -3.44 -7.06 0.37
C ALA A 177 -2.29 -7.61 -0.49
N ALA A 178 -1.54 -6.73 -1.16
CA ALA A 178 -0.38 -7.10 -1.95
C ALA A 178 0.87 -7.37 -1.09
N ALA A 179 0.95 -6.82 0.13
CA ALA A 179 2.14 -6.93 0.98
C ALA A 179 2.60 -8.38 1.20
N LEU A 180 1.65 -9.30 1.46
CA LEU A 180 1.96 -10.71 1.70
C LEU A 180 2.41 -11.48 0.46
N GLN A 181 2.28 -10.93 -0.75
CA GLN A 181 2.82 -11.57 -1.97
C GLN A 181 4.34 -11.48 -2.00
N TRP A 182 4.89 -10.42 -1.39
CA TRP A 182 6.32 -10.07 -1.43
C TRP A 182 7.12 -10.68 -0.28
N TRP A 183 6.52 -11.54 0.54
CA TRP A 183 7.16 -12.12 1.74
C TRP A 183 8.45 -12.90 1.44
N ARG A 184 8.58 -13.43 0.22
CA ARG A 184 9.78 -14.16 -0.24
C ARG A 184 10.89 -13.26 -0.77
N LEU A 185 10.64 -11.97 -0.97
CA LEU A 185 11.66 -11.05 -1.47
C LEU A 185 12.80 -10.94 -0.44
N PRO A 186 14.07 -11.02 -0.86
CA PRO A 186 15.21 -10.88 0.03
C PRO A 186 15.48 -9.40 0.34
N ALA A 187 14.52 -8.76 1.01
CA ALA A 187 14.57 -7.37 1.47
C ALA A 187 14.87 -7.32 2.98
N ASP A 188 15.49 -6.23 3.44
CA ASP A 188 15.92 -6.03 4.83
C ASP A 188 14.81 -5.52 5.77
N GLY A 189 13.61 -5.27 5.22
CA GLY A 189 12.42 -4.83 5.93
C GLY A 189 11.54 -3.93 5.07
N VAL A 190 10.69 -3.11 5.68
CA VAL A 190 9.84 -2.13 4.99
C VAL A 190 10.30 -0.74 5.37
N GLY A 191 10.85 0.01 4.42
CA GLY A 191 11.46 1.33 4.65
C GLY A 191 10.47 2.47 4.52
N LEU A 192 9.31 2.18 3.92
CA LEU A 192 8.17 3.09 3.87
C LEU A 192 6.86 2.29 3.76
N ALA A 193 6.12 2.24 4.86
CA ALA A 193 4.72 1.83 4.89
C ALA A 193 3.82 3.07 4.88
N ARG A 194 3.10 3.31 3.79
CA ARG A 194 2.17 4.45 3.62
C ARG A 194 0.78 4.07 4.11
N MET A 195 0.26 4.77 5.12
CA MET A 195 -1.06 4.48 5.66
C MET A 195 -2.20 5.10 4.82
N GLU A 196 -1.90 6.03 3.93
CA GLU A 196 -2.88 6.72 3.08
C GLU A 196 -3.67 5.74 2.21
N PHE A 197 -3.05 4.65 1.76
CA PHE A 197 -3.77 3.62 1.01
C PHE A 197 -4.84 2.94 1.87
N VAL A 198 -4.53 2.64 3.14
CA VAL A 198 -5.49 2.05 4.08
C VAL A 198 -6.61 3.04 4.37
N VAL A 199 -6.27 4.31 4.60
CA VAL A 199 -7.26 5.36 4.86
C VAL A 199 -8.15 5.60 3.65
N GLY A 200 -7.58 5.77 2.45
CA GLY A 200 -8.34 6.09 1.23
C GLY A 200 -9.19 4.92 0.69
N ASN A 201 -8.74 3.67 0.84
CA ASN A 201 -9.43 2.52 0.23
C ASN A 201 -10.21 1.66 1.22
N HIS A 202 -9.66 1.42 2.41
CA HIS A 202 -10.31 0.53 3.40
C HIS A 202 -11.18 1.29 4.39
N ILE A 203 -10.76 2.49 4.80
CA ILE A 203 -11.50 3.30 5.78
C ILE A 203 -12.48 4.23 5.08
N ARG A 204 -12.03 4.94 4.03
CA ARG A 204 -12.78 5.87 3.15
C ARG A 204 -13.37 7.12 3.82
N VAL A 205 -13.43 7.15 5.15
CA VAL A 205 -14.04 8.23 5.94
C VAL A 205 -12.98 9.15 6.53
N HIS A 206 -13.24 10.46 6.52
CA HIS A 206 -12.39 11.45 7.17
C HIS A 206 -12.35 11.25 8.70
N PRO A 207 -11.18 11.24 9.36
CA PRO A 207 -11.07 11.00 10.80
C PRO A 207 -11.93 11.95 11.65
N MET A 208 -11.91 13.24 11.34
CA MET A 208 -12.72 14.24 12.07
C MET A 208 -14.23 14.06 11.84
N ALA A 209 -14.64 13.43 10.72
CA ALA A 209 -16.05 13.10 10.48
C ALA A 209 -16.53 11.95 11.37
N LEU A 210 -15.64 11.05 11.80
CA LEU A 210 -15.95 10.01 12.78
C LEU A 210 -15.98 10.58 14.20
N VAL A 211 -15.04 11.48 14.53
CA VAL A 211 -14.99 12.16 15.84
C VAL A 211 -16.21 13.05 16.05
N HIS A 212 -16.55 13.87 15.05
CA HIS A 212 -17.64 14.85 15.11
C HIS A 212 -18.85 14.43 14.29
N TYR A 213 -19.17 13.13 14.30
CA TYR A 213 -20.23 12.53 13.48
C TYR A 213 -21.58 13.26 13.61
N ASP A 214 -21.99 13.59 14.85
CA ASP A 214 -23.27 14.26 15.09
C ASP A 214 -23.31 15.70 14.57
N GLN A 215 -22.15 16.32 14.34
CA GLN A 215 -22.01 17.69 13.84
C GLN A 215 -21.87 17.76 12.32
N LEU A 216 -21.86 16.62 11.62
CA LEU A 216 -21.83 16.59 10.16
C LEU A 216 -23.09 17.23 9.59
N LYS A 217 -22.93 18.10 8.59
CA LYS A 217 -24.06 18.71 7.86
C LYS A 217 -24.47 17.89 6.65
N ASP A 218 -23.56 17.11 6.10
CA ASP A 218 -23.81 16.24 4.95
C ASP A 218 -24.53 14.96 5.39
N GLU A 219 -25.84 14.93 5.14
CA GLU A 219 -26.70 13.79 5.47
C GLU A 219 -26.42 12.56 4.60
N ALA A 220 -25.89 12.72 3.39
CA ALA A 220 -25.47 11.58 2.57
C ALA A 220 -24.21 10.94 3.16
N ALA A 221 -23.22 11.75 3.54
CA ALA A 221 -22.03 11.28 4.24
C ALA A 221 -22.38 10.59 5.56
N LYS A 222 -23.33 11.12 6.35
CA LYS A 222 -23.78 10.45 7.60
C LYS A 222 -24.32 9.05 7.37
N ARG A 223 -25.15 8.87 6.33
CA ARG A 223 -25.72 7.56 5.97
C ARG A 223 -24.61 6.58 5.58
N GLU A 224 -23.71 6.98 4.69
CA GLU A 224 -22.60 6.13 4.26
C GLU A 224 -21.66 5.77 5.42
N ILE A 225 -21.35 6.73 6.30
CA ILE A 225 -20.57 6.46 7.52
C ILE A 225 -21.29 5.46 8.42
N THR A 226 -22.61 5.58 8.59
CA THR A 226 -23.39 4.64 9.40
C THR A 226 -23.33 3.22 8.84
N GLU A 227 -23.43 3.06 7.53
CA GLU A 227 -23.31 1.77 6.85
C GLU A 227 -21.90 1.17 6.98
N LEU A 228 -20.86 1.98 6.80
CA LEU A 228 -19.46 1.52 6.92
C LEU A 228 -19.09 1.15 8.35
N THR A 229 -19.69 1.80 9.34
CA THR A 229 -19.41 1.62 10.78
C THR A 229 -20.35 0.64 11.46
N VAL A 230 -21.14 -0.15 10.71
CA VAL A 230 -21.99 -1.21 11.28
C VAL A 230 -21.12 -2.17 12.10
N GLY A 231 -21.58 -2.48 13.32
CA GLY A 231 -20.87 -3.33 14.28
C GLY A 231 -19.89 -2.58 15.20
N TYR A 232 -19.70 -1.28 15.00
CA TYR A 232 -18.91 -0.42 15.89
C TYR A 232 -19.82 0.47 16.73
N ALA A 233 -19.76 0.32 18.05
CA ALA A 233 -20.51 1.19 18.97
C ALA A 233 -19.95 2.62 18.99
N ASP A 234 -18.63 2.75 18.96
CA ASP A 234 -17.91 4.00 18.76
C ASP A 234 -17.43 4.06 17.31
N LYS A 235 -17.86 5.08 16.56
CA LYS A 235 -17.48 5.23 15.15
C LYS A 235 -15.98 5.49 14.98
N THR A 236 -15.30 6.08 15.97
CA THR A 236 -13.85 6.28 15.92
C THR A 236 -13.07 4.97 16.01
N GLU A 237 -13.65 3.95 16.66
CA GLU A 237 -13.05 2.62 16.79
C GLU A 237 -12.97 1.89 15.44
N TYR A 238 -13.89 2.18 14.50
CA TYR A 238 -13.78 1.70 13.12
C TYR A 238 -12.48 2.15 12.46
N PHE A 239 -12.10 3.42 12.63
CA PHE A 239 -10.83 3.92 12.09
C PHE A 239 -9.64 3.21 12.72
N VAL A 240 -9.63 3.12 14.06
CA VAL A 240 -8.53 2.53 14.83
C VAL A 240 -8.33 1.05 14.46
N ASP A 241 -9.39 0.26 14.43
CA ASP A 241 -9.33 -1.17 14.10
C ASP A 241 -8.90 -1.41 12.65
N ARG A 242 -9.53 -0.72 11.68
CA ARG A 242 -9.22 -0.89 10.26
C ARG A 242 -7.79 -0.47 9.94
N LEU A 243 -7.33 0.63 10.52
CA LEU A 243 -5.97 1.11 10.34
C LEU A 243 -4.95 0.14 10.96
N ALA A 244 -5.14 -0.27 12.21
CA ALA A 244 -4.25 -1.20 12.89
C ALA A 244 -4.13 -2.53 12.13
N ARG A 245 -5.25 -3.11 11.67
CA ARG A 245 -5.25 -4.34 10.87
C ARG A 245 -4.59 -4.17 9.50
N GLY A 246 -4.82 -3.03 8.83
CA GLY A 246 -4.22 -2.74 7.54
C GLY A 246 -2.70 -2.67 7.64
N VAL A 247 -2.18 -1.92 8.61
CA VAL A 247 -0.74 -1.82 8.85
C VAL A 247 -0.15 -3.12 9.39
N ALA A 248 -0.89 -3.89 10.20
CA ALA A 248 -0.46 -5.20 10.69
C ALA A 248 -0.16 -6.19 9.56
N ARG A 249 -0.96 -6.21 8.49
CA ARG A 249 -0.69 -7.06 7.31
C ARG A 249 0.61 -6.68 6.61
N ILE A 250 0.92 -5.38 6.52
CA ILE A 250 2.19 -4.91 5.98
C ILE A 250 3.33 -5.33 6.89
N ALA A 251 3.19 -5.12 8.20
CA ALA A 251 4.22 -5.47 9.18
C ALA A 251 4.49 -7.00 9.24
N ALA A 252 3.45 -7.81 9.04
CA ALA A 252 3.55 -9.27 9.01
C ALA A 252 4.31 -9.81 7.80
N ALA A 253 4.36 -9.08 6.67
CA ALA A 253 4.95 -9.57 5.43
C ALA A 253 6.44 -9.92 5.56
N LEU A 254 7.18 -9.18 6.40
CA LEU A 254 8.61 -9.36 6.60
C LEU A 254 8.99 -9.51 8.09
N TYR A 255 8.02 -9.80 8.97
CA TYR A 255 8.30 -9.94 10.41
C TYR A 255 9.38 -11.01 10.67
N PRO A 256 10.37 -10.76 11.56
CA PRO A 256 10.49 -9.64 12.51
C PRO A 256 11.31 -8.44 12.02
N LYS A 257 11.56 -8.30 10.72
CA LYS A 257 12.35 -7.18 10.16
C LYS A 257 11.69 -5.81 10.42
N PRO A 258 12.46 -4.71 10.52
CA PRO A 258 11.90 -3.39 10.82
C PRO A 258 10.91 -2.90 9.77
N VAL A 259 9.86 -2.22 10.22
CA VAL A 259 8.78 -1.68 9.38
C VAL A 259 8.56 -0.22 9.75
N ILE A 260 8.99 0.69 8.89
CA ILE A 260 8.85 2.14 9.09
C ILE A 260 7.50 2.58 8.55
N VAL A 261 6.57 2.88 9.46
CA VAL A 261 5.22 3.38 9.14
C VAL A 261 5.23 4.89 9.16
N ARG A 262 4.96 5.51 8.01
CA ARG A 262 4.79 6.95 7.92
C ARG A 262 3.38 7.32 8.39
N MET A 263 3.29 8.26 9.33
CA MET A 263 2.01 8.85 9.74
C MET A 263 1.36 9.59 8.56
N SER A 264 0.07 9.94 8.67
CA SER A 264 -0.69 10.40 7.51
C SER A 264 -0.17 11.72 6.93
N ASP A 265 0.12 11.73 5.64
CA ASP A 265 0.69 12.89 4.94
C ASP A 265 -0.22 13.39 3.81
N PHE A 266 -1.52 13.12 3.92
CA PHE A 266 -2.52 13.69 3.02
C PHE A 266 -2.49 15.22 3.07
N LYS A 267 -2.69 15.80 1.91
CA LYS A 267 -2.98 17.22 1.73
C LYS A 267 -4.45 17.49 2.03
N THR A 268 -4.78 18.76 2.27
CA THR A 268 -6.15 19.24 2.51
C THR A 268 -7.14 18.79 1.45
N ASN A 269 -6.78 18.93 0.16
CA ASN A 269 -7.62 18.52 -0.96
C ASN A 269 -7.86 17.00 -1.04
N GLU A 270 -6.89 16.19 -0.60
CA GLU A 270 -7.04 14.73 -0.56
C GLU A 270 -7.94 14.31 0.62
N TYR A 271 -7.77 14.93 1.79
CA TYR A 271 -8.66 14.71 2.94
C TYR A 271 -10.08 15.18 2.65
N ALA A 272 -10.26 16.28 1.92
CA ALA A 272 -11.57 16.82 1.55
C ALA A 272 -12.36 15.83 0.68
N GLY A 273 -11.66 15.01 -0.11
CA GLY A 273 -12.25 13.97 -0.95
C GLY A 273 -12.71 12.70 -0.20
N LEU A 274 -12.37 12.54 1.09
CA LEU A 274 -12.90 11.46 1.90
C LEU A 274 -14.36 11.73 2.32
N ILE A 275 -15.09 10.66 2.66
CA ILE A 275 -16.49 10.78 3.11
C ILE A 275 -16.54 11.66 4.37
N GLY A 276 -17.33 12.73 4.30
CA GLY A 276 -17.45 13.72 5.38
C GLY A 276 -16.26 14.66 5.53
N GLY A 277 -15.27 14.64 4.62
CA GLY A 277 -14.03 15.41 4.73
C GLY A 277 -14.17 16.91 4.45
N ALA A 278 -14.94 17.29 3.44
CA ALA A 278 -15.06 18.68 2.98
C ALA A 278 -15.43 19.70 4.07
N GLN A 279 -16.15 19.28 5.13
CA GLN A 279 -16.50 20.15 6.25
C GLN A 279 -15.31 20.56 7.14
N PHE A 280 -14.25 19.75 7.16
CA PHE A 280 -13.10 19.92 8.07
C PHE A 280 -11.85 20.44 7.38
N GLU A 281 -11.87 20.53 6.05
CA GLU A 281 -10.70 20.83 5.26
C GLU A 281 -10.78 22.24 4.65
N PRO A 282 -9.86 23.15 4.99
CA PRO A 282 -9.79 24.45 4.35
C PRO A 282 -9.33 24.32 2.90
N GLU A 283 -9.83 25.21 2.04
CA GLU A 283 -9.29 25.37 0.69
C GLU A 283 -7.91 26.03 0.74
N GLU A 284 -6.96 25.48 0.00
CA GLU A 284 -5.60 25.99 -0.08
C GLU A 284 -5.17 26.14 -1.54
N GLU A 285 -4.58 27.29 -1.87
CA GLU A 285 -4.01 27.55 -3.20
C GLU A 285 -2.87 26.58 -3.54
N ASN A 286 -2.06 26.20 -2.54
CA ASN A 286 -0.91 25.33 -2.72
C ASN A 286 -0.89 24.19 -1.67
N PRO A 287 -1.69 23.13 -1.84
CA PRO A 287 -1.77 22.03 -0.89
C PRO A 287 -0.42 21.32 -0.67
N MET A 288 0.51 21.40 -1.63
CA MET A 288 1.87 20.85 -1.51
C MET A 288 2.67 21.41 -0.32
N VAL A 289 2.49 22.68 0.03
CA VAL A 289 3.20 23.35 1.14
C VAL A 289 2.26 23.74 2.30
N GLY A 290 1.00 23.34 2.19
CA GLY A 290 -0.11 23.72 3.07
C GLY A 290 -0.25 22.88 4.34
N PHE A 291 -1.48 22.73 4.80
CA PHE A 291 -1.85 22.11 6.08
C PHE A 291 -1.77 20.57 6.01
N ARG A 292 -0.55 20.03 6.17
CA ARG A 292 -0.22 18.59 6.11
C ARG A 292 0.96 18.20 6.99
N GLY A 293 1.12 16.89 7.19
CA GLY A 293 2.17 16.29 8.02
C GLY A 293 2.21 16.86 9.43
N ALA A 294 3.41 17.08 9.98
CA ALA A 294 3.60 17.50 11.36
C ALA A 294 2.72 18.67 11.82
N SER A 295 2.56 19.72 11.00
CA SER A 295 1.78 20.92 11.36
C SER A 295 0.30 20.64 11.59
N ARG A 296 -0.22 19.58 10.96
CA ARG A 296 -1.60 19.11 11.11
C ARG A 296 -1.80 18.39 12.44
N TYR A 297 -0.83 17.59 12.88
CA TYR A 297 -0.99 16.68 14.01
C TYR A 297 -1.21 17.37 15.36
N TYR A 298 -0.60 18.53 15.58
CA TYR A 298 -0.78 19.30 16.81
C TYR A 298 -1.82 20.43 16.70
N SER A 299 -2.36 20.66 15.50
CA SER A 299 -3.33 21.73 15.24
C SER A 299 -4.69 21.39 15.86
N PRO A 300 -5.38 22.36 16.49
CA PRO A 300 -6.75 22.16 16.97
C PRO A 300 -7.73 21.65 15.91
N LEU A 301 -7.46 21.91 14.62
CA LEU A 301 -8.29 21.47 13.51
C LEU A 301 -8.26 19.95 13.27
N TYR A 302 -7.21 19.25 13.73
CA TYR A 302 -7.03 17.83 13.42
C TYR A 302 -6.43 16.98 14.56
N ARG A 303 -6.04 17.58 15.69
CA ARG A 303 -5.40 16.86 16.82
C ARG A 303 -6.17 15.60 17.26
N GLU A 304 -7.49 15.64 17.24
CA GLU A 304 -8.35 14.47 17.55
C GLU A 304 -8.29 13.38 16.47
N GLY A 305 -8.14 13.76 15.19
CA GLY A 305 -7.89 12.83 14.09
C GLY A 305 -6.53 12.12 14.24
N PHE A 306 -5.48 12.88 14.56
CA PHE A 306 -4.15 12.31 14.82
C PHE A 306 -4.12 11.41 16.06
N ALA A 307 -4.94 11.69 17.07
CA ALA A 307 -5.14 10.80 18.21
C ALA A 307 -5.66 9.41 17.77
N LEU A 308 -6.51 9.33 16.74
CA LEU A 308 -6.96 8.04 16.18
C LEU A 308 -5.79 7.24 15.58
N GLU A 309 -4.92 7.91 14.83
CA GLU A 309 -3.72 7.28 14.25
C GLU A 309 -2.78 6.76 15.35
N CYS A 310 -2.54 7.57 16.40
CA CYS A 310 -1.73 7.15 17.54
C CYS A 310 -2.33 5.93 18.25
N ARG A 311 -3.65 5.91 18.48
CA ARG A 311 -4.35 4.75 19.05
C ARG A 311 -4.19 3.50 18.19
N ALA A 312 -4.28 3.63 16.87
CA ALA A 312 -4.11 2.51 15.94
C ALA A 312 -2.68 1.94 15.97
N ILE A 313 -1.66 2.80 15.98
CA ILE A 313 -0.26 2.37 16.10
C ILE A 313 0.01 1.71 17.46
N ARG A 314 -0.55 2.27 18.55
CA ARG A 314 -0.42 1.67 19.87
C ARG A 314 -1.04 0.27 19.91
N ARG A 315 -2.24 0.08 19.38
CA ARG A 315 -2.89 -1.23 19.25
C ARG A 315 -2.02 -2.20 18.43
N LEU A 316 -1.56 -1.75 17.27
CA LEU A 316 -0.69 -2.54 16.39
C LEU A 316 0.57 -3.05 17.12
N ARG A 317 1.25 -2.18 17.86
CA ARG A 317 2.49 -2.54 18.57
C ARG A 317 2.23 -3.33 19.84
N ASN A 318 1.31 -2.87 20.67
CA ASN A 318 1.20 -3.30 22.07
C ASN A 318 0.17 -4.42 22.26
N GLU A 319 -0.87 -4.47 21.44
CA GLU A 319 -1.91 -5.49 21.52
C GLU A 319 -1.69 -6.58 20.45
N MET A 320 -1.32 -6.21 19.22
CA MET A 320 -1.07 -7.17 18.14
C MET A 320 0.38 -7.68 18.11
N GLY A 321 1.30 -7.07 18.86
CA GLY A 321 2.66 -7.57 19.06
C GLY A 321 3.70 -7.15 18.01
N PHE A 322 3.37 -6.26 17.07
CA PHE A 322 4.30 -5.78 16.04
C PHE A 322 5.27 -4.72 16.57
N ARG A 323 6.10 -5.10 17.55
CA ARG A 323 7.10 -4.21 18.17
C ARG A 323 8.19 -3.73 17.20
N ASN A 324 8.35 -4.41 16.05
CA ASN A 324 9.24 -4.04 14.93
C ASN A 324 8.75 -2.83 14.11
N VAL A 325 7.58 -2.27 14.44
CA VAL A 325 7.05 -1.06 13.81
C VAL A 325 7.70 0.19 14.41
N ILE A 326 8.31 0.96 13.53
CA ILE A 326 8.92 2.29 13.75
C ILE A 326 7.94 3.34 13.21
N VAL A 327 7.73 4.43 13.93
CA VAL A 327 6.86 5.53 13.48
C VAL A 327 7.69 6.59 12.78
N MET A 328 7.24 7.11 11.65
CA MET A 328 7.91 8.20 10.95
C MET A 328 6.99 9.41 10.80
N ILE A 329 7.47 10.58 11.23
CA ILE A 329 6.77 11.87 11.13
C ILE A 329 7.13 12.55 9.80
N PRO A 330 6.18 12.73 8.88
CA PRO A 330 6.39 13.47 7.63
C PRO A 330 6.25 14.98 7.84
N PHE A 331 6.81 15.73 6.90
CA PHE A 331 6.63 17.16 6.70
C PHE A 331 6.88 18.03 7.94
N CYS A 332 7.85 17.64 8.76
CA CYS A 332 8.21 18.34 9.98
C CYS A 332 9.12 19.53 9.70
N ARG A 333 8.57 20.75 9.64
CA ARG A 333 9.27 21.94 9.13
C ARG A 333 10.33 22.48 10.08
N SER A 334 10.11 22.33 11.38
CA SER A 334 10.98 22.89 12.41
C SER A 334 11.11 21.96 13.61
N THR A 335 12.12 22.21 14.44
CA THR A 335 12.31 21.53 15.73
C THR A 335 11.18 21.82 16.71
N HIS A 336 10.53 22.99 16.60
CA HIS A 336 9.35 23.31 17.39
C HIS A 336 8.15 22.44 17.00
N GLU A 337 7.92 22.23 15.70
CA GLU A 337 6.89 21.28 15.25
C GLU A 337 7.18 19.87 15.74
N ALA A 338 8.45 19.44 15.69
CA ALA A 338 8.87 18.14 16.18
C ALA A 338 8.52 17.96 17.68
N ASP A 339 8.86 18.95 18.52
CA ASP A 339 8.54 18.91 19.95
C ASP A 339 7.02 18.81 20.18
N ARG A 340 6.22 19.56 19.41
CA ARG A 340 4.75 19.56 19.50
C ARG A 340 4.13 18.25 19.06
N VAL A 341 4.61 17.64 17.98
CA VAL A 341 4.11 16.33 17.52
C VAL A 341 4.45 15.24 18.53
N LEU A 342 5.68 15.21 19.04
CA LEU A 342 6.11 14.22 20.04
C LEU A 342 5.33 14.36 21.35
N GLU A 343 4.99 15.59 21.75
CA GLU A 343 4.09 15.87 22.89
C GLU A 343 2.71 15.24 22.67
N VAL A 344 2.09 15.48 21.51
CA VAL A 344 0.76 14.90 21.19
C VAL A 344 0.81 13.38 21.11
N MET A 345 1.88 12.79 20.55
CA MET A 345 2.07 11.33 20.56
C MET A 345 2.17 10.80 21.99
N ALA A 346 2.93 11.46 22.88
CA ALA A 346 3.09 11.06 24.27
C ALA A 346 1.77 11.15 25.06
N GLU A 347 0.95 12.19 24.83
CA GLU A 347 -0.40 12.30 25.40
C GLU A 347 -1.31 11.14 24.99
N ASN A 348 -1.12 10.63 23.77
CA ASN A 348 -1.83 9.46 23.24
C ASN A 348 -1.16 8.11 23.61
N GLN A 349 -0.24 8.12 24.58
CA GLN A 349 0.48 6.94 25.10
C GLN A 349 1.35 6.25 24.04
N LEU A 350 1.95 7.05 23.15
CA LEU A 350 2.88 6.60 22.11
C LEU A 350 4.20 7.38 22.27
N ARG A 351 4.89 7.19 23.40
CA ARG A 351 6.11 7.92 23.73
C ARG A 351 7.36 7.21 23.20
N ARG A 352 8.24 7.97 22.56
CA ARG A 352 9.55 7.51 22.08
C ARG A 352 10.34 6.83 23.22
N GLY A 353 10.94 5.67 22.94
CA GLY A 353 11.67 4.84 23.90
C GLY A 353 10.80 3.93 24.77
N GLU A 354 9.52 4.25 24.98
CA GLU A 354 8.61 3.38 25.72
C GLU A 354 8.23 2.16 24.88
N ASP A 355 8.30 0.99 25.51
CA ASP A 355 8.19 -0.31 24.84
C ASP A 355 9.03 -0.46 23.56
N GLY A 356 10.20 0.16 23.51
CA GLY A 356 11.07 0.13 22.34
C GLY A 356 10.50 0.84 21.10
N LEU A 357 9.60 1.82 21.27
CA LEU A 357 9.14 2.65 20.18
C LEU A 357 10.28 3.56 19.69
N GLU A 358 10.69 3.38 18.45
CA GLU A 358 11.52 4.34 17.72
C GLU A 358 10.65 5.30 16.92
N VAL A 359 11.07 6.57 16.86
CA VAL A 359 10.40 7.60 16.07
C VAL A 359 11.40 8.26 15.13
N PHE A 360 11.16 8.13 13.84
CA PHE A 360 11.96 8.72 12.77
C PHE A 360 11.30 10.02 12.27
N VAL A 361 12.08 10.85 11.59
CA VAL A 361 11.57 11.99 10.84
C VAL A 361 11.88 11.82 9.36
N MET A 362 10.91 12.18 8.51
CA MET A 362 11.16 12.25 7.08
C MET A 362 12.00 13.50 6.79
N CYS A 363 13.22 13.31 6.30
CA CYS A 363 14.13 14.39 5.93
C CYS A 363 13.85 14.82 4.49
N GLU A 364 12.82 15.66 4.34
CA GLU A 364 12.28 16.02 3.02
C GLU A 364 12.15 17.52 2.79
N ILE A 365 12.46 18.34 3.80
CA ILE A 365 12.47 19.80 3.71
C ILE A 365 13.91 20.27 3.92
N PRO A 366 14.40 21.30 3.20
CA PRO A 366 15.77 21.80 3.37
C PRO A 366 16.14 22.14 4.83
N SER A 367 15.18 22.60 5.65
CA SER A 367 15.39 22.85 7.08
C SER A 367 15.76 21.59 7.87
N ASN A 368 15.24 20.41 7.49
CA ASN A 368 15.62 19.14 8.12
C ASN A 368 17.10 18.82 7.88
N VAL A 369 17.59 19.09 6.67
CA VAL A 369 18.98 18.85 6.30
C VAL A 369 19.91 19.82 7.03
N ILE A 370 19.57 21.11 7.00
CA ILE A 370 20.38 22.18 7.61
C ILE A 370 20.48 21.99 9.13
N LEU A 371 19.38 21.56 9.77
CA LEU A 371 19.28 21.37 11.22
C LEU A 371 19.31 19.89 11.63
N ALA A 372 19.98 19.03 10.87
CA ALA A 372 19.98 17.58 11.11
C ALA A 372 20.44 17.23 12.54
N ALA A 373 21.40 17.98 13.09
CA ALA A 373 21.89 17.78 14.46
C ALA A 373 20.82 18.09 15.52
N GLU A 374 19.97 19.09 15.28
CA GLU A 374 18.90 19.47 16.18
C GLU A 374 17.70 18.53 16.08
N PHE A 375 17.39 18.04 14.87
CA PHE A 375 16.37 17.01 14.65
C PHE A 375 16.79 15.66 15.27
N ALA A 376 18.06 15.28 15.18
CA ALA A 376 18.60 14.05 15.77
C ALA A 376 18.45 13.95 17.29
N LYS A 377 18.25 15.07 18.00
CA LYS A 377 17.94 15.06 19.44
C LYS A 377 16.53 14.55 19.74
N ARG A 378 15.63 14.63 18.75
CA ARG A 378 14.19 14.39 18.86
C ARG A 378 13.74 13.10 18.18
N PHE A 379 14.53 12.60 17.23
CA PHE A 379 14.21 11.42 16.44
C PHE A 379 15.36 10.41 16.47
N ASP A 380 15.03 9.14 16.38
CA ASP A 380 15.98 8.02 16.44
C ASP A 380 16.57 7.70 15.06
N GLY A 381 16.05 8.30 13.99
CA GLY A 381 16.50 8.08 12.61
C GLY A 381 15.91 9.06 11.61
N PHE A 382 16.47 9.04 10.39
CA PHE A 382 16.00 9.82 9.25
C PHE A 382 15.61 8.91 8.09
N SER A 383 14.54 9.25 7.39
CA SER A 383 14.28 8.74 6.05
C SER A 383 14.19 9.90 5.07
N ILE A 384 15.10 9.98 4.12
CA ILE A 384 15.11 11.04 3.11
C ILE A 384 13.94 10.82 2.16
N GLY A 385 13.00 11.75 2.15
CA GLY A 385 11.93 11.81 1.16
C GLY A 385 12.44 12.46 -0.11
N SER A 386 13.01 11.67 -1.02
CA SER A 386 13.75 12.19 -2.17
C SER A 386 12.91 13.09 -3.09
N ASN A 387 11.63 12.77 -3.21
CA ASN A 387 10.70 13.48 -4.11
C ASN A 387 10.43 14.91 -3.62
N ASP A 388 10.04 15.04 -2.35
CA ASP A 388 9.73 16.33 -1.74
C ASP A 388 11.02 17.16 -1.53
N LEU A 389 12.12 16.52 -1.11
CA LEU A 389 13.42 17.22 -0.98
C LEU A 389 13.86 17.83 -2.31
N THR A 390 13.79 17.05 -3.40
CA THR A 390 14.14 17.54 -4.73
C THR A 390 13.24 18.69 -5.14
N GLN A 391 11.92 18.56 -4.94
CA GLN A 391 10.96 19.60 -5.29
C GLN A 391 11.26 20.93 -4.59
N TYR A 392 11.58 20.92 -3.30
CA TYR A 392 11.84 22.15 -2.54
C TYR A 392 13.22 22.74 -2.81
N VAL A 393 14.24 21.91 -3.03
CA VAL A 393 15.58 22.38 -3.39
C VAL A 393 15.59 22.99 -4.79
N MET A 394 14.85 22.40 -5.72
CA MET A 394 14.77 22.87 -7.11
C MET A 394 13.69 23.93 -7.31
N ALA A 395 12.82 24.14 -6.32
CA ALA A 395 11.62 24.97 -6.43
C ALA A 395 10.77 24.62 -7.68
N ALA A 396 10.70 23.33 -8.03
CA ALA A 396 10.08 22.83 -9.25
C ALA A 396 9.11 21.70 -8.93
N ALA A 397 7.81 21.97 -9.09
CA ALA A 397 6.77 20.98 -8.85
C ALA A 397 6.80 19.89 -9.94
N ARG A 398 6.82 18.63 -9.51
CA ARG A 398 6.92 17.48 -10.44
C ARG A 398 5.64 17.24 -11.26
N ASP A 399 4.50 17.67 -10.74
CA ASP A 399 3.18 17.60 -11.37
C ASP A 399 2.89 18.80 -12.29
N ASN A 400 3.78 19.79 -12.31
CA ASN A 400 3.70 20.91 -13.23
C ASN A 400 4.57 20.66 -14.47
N ALA A 401 3.93 20.31 -15.58
CA ALA A 401 4.60 19.95 -16.83
C ALA A 401 5.59 21.03 -17.33
N SER A 402 5.34 22.31 -17.06
CA SER A 402 6.22 23.41 -17.51
C SER A 402 7.57 23.44 -16.79
N VAL A 403 7.67 22.90 -15.57
CA VAL A 403 8.90 22.94 -14.75
C VAL A 403 9.37 21.56 -14.27
N ALA A 404 8.61 20.49 -14.52
CA ALA A 404 8.94 19.13 -14.09
C ALA A 404 10.34 18.68 -14.53
N HIS A 405 10.81 19.12 -15.70
CA HIS A 405 12.15 18.82 -16.22
C HIS A 405 13.30 19.40 -15.36
N LEU A 406 13.03 20.39 -14.50
CA LEU A 406 13.98 20.96 -13.54
C LEU A 406 14.06 20.14 -12.24
N ASN A 407 13.07 19.29 -11.97
CA ASN A 407 13.02 18.44 -10.79
C ASN A 407 13.87 17.19 -11.03
N SER A 408 15.11 17.20 -10.54
CA SER A 408 16.05 16.09 -10.74
C SER A 408 16.80 15.75 -9.45
N ILE A 409 16.64 14.50 -9.01
CA ILE A 409 17.39 13.95 -7.87
C ILE A 409 18.92 13.96 -8.10
N LYS A 410 19.35 13.92 -9.37
CA LYS A 410 20.76 13.96 -9.77
C LYS A 410 21.34 15.38 -9.75
N HIS A 411 20.54 16.39 -9.47
CA HIS A 411 21.04 17.76 -9.40
C HIS A 411 22.09 17.90 -8.26
N PRO A 412 23.25 18.53 -8.49
CA PRO A 412 24.33 18.59 -7.50
C PRO A 412 23.93 19.19 -6.15
N ALA A 413 23.00 20.15 -6.14
CA ALA A 413 22.49 20.72 -4.89
C ALA A 413 21.73 19.68 -4.05
N VAL A 414 20.92 18.84 -4.69
CA VAL A 414 20.15 17.79 -4.02
C VAL A 414 21.07 16.69 -3.50
N LEU A 415 21.99 16.20 -4.33
CA LEU A 415 22.97 15.18 -3.93
C LEU A 415 23.88 15.65 -2.78
N ARG A 416 24.29 16.93 -2.77
CA ARG A 416 25.08 17.50 -1.65
C ARG A 416 24.30 17.51 -0.34
N LEU A 417 23.00 17.82 -0.38
CA LEU A 417 22.15 17.79 0.80
C LEU A 417 21.95 16.36 1.31
N ILE A 418 21.68 15.41 0.40
CA ILE A 418 21.61 13.98 0.74
C ILE A 418 22.93 13.51 1.37
N ALA A 419 24.07 13.86 0.77
CA ALA A 419 25.39 13.48 1.26
C ALA A 419 25.68 14.06 2.65
N SER A 420 25.26 15.29 2.90
CA SER A 420 25.38 15.93 4.22
C SER A 420 24.64 15.14 5.30
N VAL A 421 23.39 14.73 5.05
CA VAL A 421 22.60 13.94 6.01
C VAL A 421 23.17 12.54 6.18
N ALA A 422 23.55 11.87 5.09
CA ALA A 422 24.14 10.54 5.16
C ALA A 422 25.48 10.52 5.92
N ALA A 423 26.34 11.51 5.68
CA ALA A 423 27.60 11.68 6.40
C ALA A 423 27.37 11.97 7.89
N PHE A 424 26.43 12.87 8.21
CA PHE A 424 26.04 13.16 9.58
C PHE A 424 25.52 11.92 10.30
N GLY A 425 24.57 11.20 9.71
CA GLY A 425 23.99 9.98 10.28
C GLY A 425 25.05 8.92 10.55
N ARG A 426 25.96 8.69 9.58
CA ARG A 426 27.10 7.77 9.76
C ARG A 426 28.01 8.18 10.91
N ALA A 427 28.36 9.46 11.01
CA ALA A 427 29.21 9.97 12.08
C ALA A 427 28.57 9.83 13.47
N GLN A 428 27.24 10.02 13.56
CA GLN A 428 26.49 9.92 14.81
C GLN A 428 25.91 8.52 15.08
N LYS A 429 26.10 7.56 14.16
CA LYS A 429 25.48 6.22 14.19
C LYS A 429 23.95 6.27 14.25
N ILE A 430 23.37 7.26 13.59
CA ILE A 430 21.92 7.42 13.42
C ILE A 430 21.53 6.81 12.08
N PRO A 431 20.52 5.92 12.01
CA PRO A 431 20.00 5.38 10.76
C PRO A 431 19.56 6.48 9.80
N VAL A 432 20.01 6.37 8.54
CA VAL A 432 19.59 7.25 7.44
C VAL A 432 19.25 6.37 6.24
N SER A 433 17.97 6.29 5.91
CA SER A 433 17.48 5.65 4.69
C SER A 433 17.06 6.68 3.65
N LEU A 434 16.90 6.26 2.40
CA LEU A 434 16.18 7.01 1.38
C LEU A 434 14.92 6.26 0.98
N CYS A 435 13.81 6.98 0.89
CA CYS A 435 12.54 6.48 0.36
C CYS A 435 12.02 7.41 -0.75
N GLY A 436 11.26 6.82 -1.68
CA GLY A 436 10.84 7.49 -2.91
C GLY A 436 11.37 6.76 -4.14
N ASP A 437 10.99 7.27 -5.30
CA ASP A 437 11.15 6.54 -6.57
C ASP A 437 12.63 6.43 -6.97
N ALA A 438 13.45 7.41 -6.56
CA ALA A 438 14.88 7.43 -6.83
C ALA A 438 15.66 6.25 -6.20
N GLY A 439 15.15 5.66 -5.11
CA GLY A 439 15.82 4.51 -4.48
C GLY A 439 15.77 3.25 -5.34
N GLY A 440 14.76 3.13 -6.22
CA GLY A 440 14.59 2.01 -7.14
C GLY A 440 14.97 2.31 -8.59
N ASP A 441 15.38 3.53 -8.90
CA ASP A 441 15.86 3.93 -10.24
C ASP A 441 17.35 3.57 -10.42
N PRO A 442 17.69 2.58 -11.27
CA PRO A 442 19.09 2.20 -11.53
C PRO A 442 19.98 3.36 -11.98
N ALA A 443 19.42 4.36 -12.66
CA ALA A 443 20.18 5.51 -13.14
C ALA A 443 20.52 6.53 -12.04
N ALA A 444 19.78 6.51 -10.91
CA ALA A 444 20.03 7.37 -9.76
C ALA A 444 20.89 6.70 -8.69
N ILE A 445 20.77 5.37 -8.55
CA ILE A 445 21.44 4.58 -7.51
C ILE A 445 22.95 4.87 -7.38
N PRO A 446 23.78 4.87 -8.44
CA PRO A 446 25.21 5.14 -8.30
C PRO A 446 25.50 6.46 -7.58
N ALA A 447 24.82 7.54 -7.98
CA ALA A 447 24.99 8.86 -7.37
C ALA A 447 24.51 8.88 -5.90
N LEU A 448 23.48 8.12 -5.55
CA LEU A 448 22.99 7.99 -4.17
C LEU A 448 23.98 7.22 -3.28
N ILE A 449 24.59 6.16 -3.80
CA ILE A 449 25.61 5.38 -3.10
C ILE A 449 26.91 6.20 -2.94
N GLU A 450 27.33 6.94 -3.96
CA GLU A 450 28.44 7.89 -3.91
C GLU A 450 28.18 9.02 -2.91
N ALA A 451 26.94 9.51 -2.81
CA ALA A 451 26.52 10.45 -1.77
C ALA A 451 26.57 9.84 -0.35
N GLY A 452 26.78 8.52 -0.22
CA GLY A 452 27.04 7.86 1.05
C GLY A 452 25.84 7.15 1.67
N LEU A 453 24.72 7.01 0.95
CA LEU A 453 23.57 6.23 1.40
C LEU A 453 23.89 4.73 1.42
N ARG A 454 23.41 4.03 2.44
CA ARG A 454 23.59 2.58 2.63
C ARG A 454 22.29 1.84 2.99
N ASP A 455 21.17 2.56 3.02
CA ASP A 455 19.82 2.03 3.20
C ASP A 455 18.91 2.68 2.14
N LEU A 456 18.42 1.88 1.19
CA LEU A 456 17.49 2.33 0.14
C LEU A 456 16.17 1.58 0.25
N SER A 457 15.05 2.28 0.09
CA SER A 457 13.72 1.68 0.09
C SER A 457 13.11 1.74 -1.31
N VAL A 458 12.74 0.59 -1.87
CA VAL A 458 12.34 0.41 -3.28
C VAL A 458 10.96 -0.21 -3.38
N VAL A 459 10.23 0.04 -4.48
CA VAL A 459 9.02 -0.75 -4.73
C VAL A 459 9.42 -2.21 -5.01
N PRO A 460 8.60 -3.21 -4.60
CA PRO A 460 8.96 -4.62 -4.70
C PRO A 460 9.45 -5.08 -6.07
N ALA A 461 8.81 -4.59 -7.13
CA ALA A 461 9.13 -4.97 -8.50
C ALA A 461 10.50 -4.45 -8.98
N GLN A 462 11.00 -3.36 -8.40
CA GLN A 462 12.31 -2.78 -8.72
C GLN A 462 13.47 -3.38 -7.91
N LEU A 463 13.20 -4.29 -6.96
CA LEU A 463 14.24 -4.81 -6.06
C LEU A 463 15.39 -5.47 -6.82
N ALA A 464 15.09 -6.27 -7.85
CA ALA A 464 16.12 -6.98 -8.61
C ALA A 464 17.05 -6.01 -9.36
N MET A 465 16.46 -5.03 -10.06
CA MET A 465 17.21 -4.02 -10.80
C MET A 465 18.01 -3.12 -9.87
N ALA A 466 17.44 -2.75 -8.71
CA ALA A 466 18.15 -1.97 -7.70
C ALA A 466 19.35 -2.72 -7.14
N LYS A 467 19.22 -4.02 -6.83
CA LYS A 467 20.35 -4.85 -6.38
C LYS A 467 21.47 -4.91 -7.40
N ALA A 468 21.14 -5.13 -8.68
CA ALA A 468 22.12 -5.14 -9.76
C ALA A 468 22.86 -3.79 -9.85
N ALA A 469 22.12 -2.68 -9.88
CA ALA A 469 22.70 -1.35 -9.95
C ALA A 469 23.59 -1.01 -8.75
N ILE A 470 23.27 -1.50 -7.55
CA ILE A 470 24.12 -1.33 -6.36
C ILE A 470 25.39 -2.16 -6.46
N ALA A 471 25.29 -3.40 -6.94
CA ALA A 471 26.43 -4.31 -7.05
C ALA A 471 27.51 -3.81 -8.03
N ASP A 472 27.10 -3.04 -9.04
CA ASP A 472 28.00 -2.41 -10.01
C ASP A 472 28.78 -1.19 -9.45
N VAL A 473 28.39 -0.68 -8.28
CA VAL A 473 29.05 0.47 -7.65
C VAL A 473 30.18 -0.02 -6.74
N SER A 474 31.42 0.30 -7.10
CA SER A 474 32.58 0.07 -6.23
C SER A 474 32.55 1.05 -5.05
N ILE A 475 32.52 0.52 -3.82
CA ILE A 475 32.44 1.30 -2.56
C ILE A 475 33.81 1.48 -1.90
#